data_AF-A0A150VV74-F1
#
_entry.id   AF-A0A150VV74-F1
#
_cell.length_a   1.000
_cell.length_b   1.000
_cell.length_c   1.000
_cell.angle_alpha   90.00
_cell.angle_beta   90.00
_cell.angle_gamma   90.00
#
_symmetry.space_group_name_H-M   'P 1'
#
loop_
_entity.id
_entity.type
_entity.pdbx_description
1 polymer ?
#
loop_
_entity_poly.entity_id
_entity_poly.type
_entity_poly.pdbx_seq_one_letter_code
_entity_poly.pdbx_strand_id
1 'polypeptide(L)'
;MPTAREALLDAALAALAHRPWSAVRMADLAAAARVSRQTLYNEFGSKDGLARALVRREADAYLQGVRKLLAAPGPPARTLAVLAEWIVARAAARPVLRALLTGAWDARLPAPRPARPGARPAAVPAQRRADAGPPAPGELVAATAACADESWATGCELAVRIALSHVVAPPVPYGGTAAGAQCAEPESWSPMTPAITRVIETILRVETTSPRKTMP
;
A
#
# COMPACT_ATOMS: atom_id res chain seq x y z
N MET A 1 -4.15 12.93 -24.95
CA MET A 1 -2.87 13.59 -24.63
C MET A 1 -2.80 13.77 -23.12
N PRO A 2 -1.69 13.42 -22.46
CA PRO A 2 -1.55 13.63 -21.01
C PRO A 2 -1.60 15.12 -20.70
N THR A 3 -2.25 15.46 -19.59
CA THR A 3 -2.25 16.83 -19.07
C THR A 3 -0.84 17.25 -18.63
N ALA A 4 -0.57 18.56 -18.54
CA ALA A 4 0.70 19.07 -18.02
C ALA A 4 1.04 18.49 -16.64
N ARG A 5 0.02 18.33 -15.79
CA ARG A 5 0.13 17.72 -14.46
C ARG A 5 0.55 16.25 -14.55
N GLU A 6 -0.09 15.46 -15.41
CA GLU A 6 0.25 14.04 -15.59
C GLU A 6 1.67 13.87 -16.13
N ALA A 7 2.04 14.66 -17.15
CA ALA A 7 3.39 14.65 -17.72
C ALA A 7 4.47 14.97 -16.66
N LEU A 8 4.21 15.93 -15.78
CA LEU A 8 5.12 16.28 -14.68
C LEU A 8 5.24 15.16 -13.63
N LEU A 9 4.14 14.51 -13.28
CA LEU A 9 4.15 13.39 -12.34
C LEU A 9 4.83 12.14 -12.94
N ASP A 10 4.69 11.91 -14.25
CA ASP A 10 5.40 10.85 -14.97
C ASP A 10 6.89 11.13 -15.05
N ALA A 11 7.29 12.36 -15.37
CA ALA A 11 8.68 12.79 -15.33
C ALA A 11 9.28 12.62 -13.92
N ALA A 12 8.51 12.90 -12.86
CA ALA A 12 8.94 12.70 -11.48
C ALA A 12 9.15 11.21 -11.15
N LEU A 13 8.24 10.31 -11.55
CA LEU A 13 8.43 8.86 -11.37
C LEU A 13 9.65 8.34 -12.15
N ALA A 14 9.79 8.76 -13.41
CA ALA A 14 10.93 8.36 -14.23
C ALA A 14 12.26 8.81 -13.60
N ALA A 15 12.30 10.02 -13.04
CA ALA A 15 13.50 10.52 -12.35
C ALA A 15 13.87 9.67 -11.11
N LEU A 16 12.88 9.15 -10.37
CA LEU A 16 13.13 8.31 -9.18
C LEU A 16 13.78 6.96 -9.52
N ALA A 17 13.65 6.48 -10.76
CA ALA A 17 14.35 5.28 -11.21
C ALA A 17 15.88 5.46 -11.23
N HIS A 18 16.35 6.69 -11.47
CA HIS A 18 17.77 6.97 -11.72
C HIS A 18 18.46 7.70 -10.55
N ARG A 19 17.73 8.45 -9.73
CA ARG A 19 18.32 9.29 -8.67
C ARG A 19 17.41 9.41 -7.45
N PRO A 20 17.98 9.60 -6.24
CA PRO A 20 17.18 9.84 -5.04
C PRO A 20 16.39 11.14 -5.14
N TRP A 21 15.25 11.21 -4.46
CA TRP A 21 14.35 12.38 -4.47
C TRP A 21 15.06 13.68 -4.11
N SER A 22 16.01 13.64 -3.15
CA SER A 22 16.82 14.81 -2.77
C SER A 22 17.53 15.45 -3.96
N ALA A 23 18.04 14.64 -4.90
CA ALA A 23 18.75 15.09 -6.10
C ALA A 23 17.82 15.51 -7.27
N VAL A 24 16.52 15.24 -7.19
CA VAL A 24 15.56 15.64 -8.24
C VAL A 24 15.35 17.16 -8.19
N ARG A 25 15.59 17.85 -9.32
CA ARG A 25 15.40 19.30 -9.46
C ARG A 25 14.12 19.62 -10.22
N MET A 26 13.36 20.61 -9.73
CA MET A 26 12.11 21.06 -10.36
C MET A 26 12.33 21.53 -11.81
N ALA A 27 13.45 22.22 -12.08
CA ALA A 27 13.79 22.67 -13.42
C ALA A 27 13.95 21.50 -14.42
N ASP A 28 14.63 20.43 -14.01
CA ASP A 28 14.83 19.24 -14.86
C ASP A 28 13.50 18.55 -15.15
N LEU A 29 12.59 18.49 -14.15
CA LEU A 29 11.26 17.90 -14.33
C LEU A 29 10.41 18.71 -15.30
N ALA A 30 10.44 20.04 -15.22
CA ALA A 30 9.73 20.90 -16.17
C ALA A 30 10.24 20.69 -17.60
N ALA A 31 11.57 20.64 -17.78
CA ALA A 31 12.18 20.38 -19.07
C ALA A 31 11.80 18.99 -19.62
N ALA A 32 11.90 17.94 -18.81
CA ALA A 32 11.53 16.58 -19.20
C ALA A 32 10.04 16.45 -19.58
N ALA A 33 9.16 17.15 -18.86
CA ALA A 33 7.72 17.19 -19.15
C ALA A 33 7.34 18.18 -20.27
N ARG A 34 8.31 18.90 -20.85
CA ARG A 34 8.11 19.92 -21.89
C ARG A 34 7.12 21.03 -21.48
N VAL A 35 7.19 21.45 -20.23
CA VAL A 35 6.38 22.56 -19.69
C VAL A 35 7.28 23.65 -19.11
N SER A 36 6.73 24.85 -18.95
CA SER A 36 7.48 25.94 -18.29
C SER A 36 7.66 25.66 -16.80
N ARG A 37 8.71 26.23 -16.19
CA ARG A 37 8.89 26.19 -14.73
C ARG A 37 7.70 26.83 -14.00
N GLN A 38 7.16 27.92 -14.55
CA GLN A 38 6.00 28.60 -14.00
C GLN A 38 4.78 27.68 -13.98
N THR A 39 4.53 26.92 -15.05
CA THR A 39 3.46 25.91 -15.10
C THR A 39 3.63 24.87 -13.99
N LEU A 40 4.85 24.34 -13.80
CA LEU A 40 5.13 23.37 -12.75
C LEU A 40 4.86 23.95 -11.35
N TYR A 41 5.30 25.17 -11.07
CA TYR A 41 5.04 25.83 -9.79
C TYR A 41 3.55 26.18 -9.62
N ASN A 42 2.84 26.54 -10.69
CA ASN A 42 1.40 26.76 -10.63
C ASN A 42 0.64 25.46 -10.34
N GLU A 43 1.12 24.32 -10.83
CA GLU A 43 0.48 23.00 -10.63
C GLU A 43 0.70 22.42 -9.24
N PHE A 44 1.90 22.60 -8.67
CA PHE A 44 2.32 21.92 -7.44
C PHE A 44 2.76 22.83 -6.29
N GLY A 45 3.01 24.11 -6.56
CA GLY A 45 3.46 25.12 -5.59
C GLY A 45 4.92 24.95 -5.16
N SER A 46 5.31 23.74 -4.76
CA SER A 46 6.63 23.42 -4.23
C SER A 46 7.03 21.98 -4.53
N LYS A 47 8.30 21.63 -4.27
CA LYS A 47 8.78 20.24 -4.39
C LYS A 47 8.04 19.31 -3.42
N ASP A 48 7.72 19.78 -2.22
CA ASP A 48 6.91 19.02 -1.25
C ASP A 48 5.46 18.86 -1.73
N GLY A 49 4.88 19.88 -2.37
CA GLY A 49 3.55 19.78 -3.01
C GLY A 49 3.53 18.79 -4.17
N LEU A 50 4.61 18.73 -4.97
CA LEU A 50 4.79 17.71 -6.01
C LEU A 50 4.91 16.31 -5.40
N ALA A 51 5.69 16.15 -4.33
CA ALA A 51 5.80 14.88 -3.60
C ALA A 51 4.43 14.39 -3.10
N ARG A 52 3.66 15.24 -2.42
CA ARG A 52 2.30 14.91 -1.97
C ARG A 52 1.39 14.54 -3.13
N ALA A 53 1.43 15.29 -4.22
CA ALA A 53 0.61 15.01 -5.42
C ALA A 53 0.99 13.67 -6.05
N LEU A 54 2.28 13.33 -6.09
CA LEU A 54 2.77 12.06 -6.61
C LEU A 54 2.30 10.87 -5.77
N VAL A 55 2.47 10.95 -4.45
CA VAL A 55 2.01 9.86 -3.56
C VAL A 55 0.49 9.73 -3.59
N ARG A 56 -0.25 10.84 -3.65
CA ARG A 56 -1.70 10.82 -3.81
C ARG A 56 -2.13 10.17 -5.13
N ARG A 57 -1.41 10.41 -6.22
CA ARG A 57 -1.66 9.73 -7.50
C ARG A 57 -1.48 8.21 -7.38
N GLU A 58 -0.42 7.75 -6.70
CA GLU A 58 -0.22 6.32 -6.47
C GLU A 58 -1.36 5.70 -5.64
N ALA A 59 -1.81 6.39 -4.59
CA ALA A 59 -2.95 5.98 -3.77
C ALA A 59 -4.23 5.86 -4.61
N ASP A 60 -4.54 6.91 -5.40
CA ASP A 60 -5.73 6.95 -6.23
C ASP A 60 -5.69 5.85 -7.31
N ALA A 61 -4.54 5.63 -7.95
CA ALA A 61 -4.36 4.58 -8.96
C ALA A 61 -4.45 3.17 -8.35
N TYR A 62 -3.92 2.97 -7.14
CA TYR A 62 -4.06 1.73 -6.39
C TYR A 62 -5.54 1.42 -6.09
N LEU A 63 -6.27 2.36 -5.49
CA LEU A 63 -7.69 2.17 -5.15
C LEU A 63 -8.57 1.99 -6.39
N GLN A 64 -8.24 2.63 -7.51
CA GLN A 64 -8.91 2.37 -8.79
C GLN A 64 -8.68 0.94 -9.28
N GLY A 65 -7.46 0.42 -9.16
CA GLY A 65 -7.15 -0.97 -9.51
C GLY A 65 -7.90 -1.97 -8.64
N VAL A 66 -7.92 -1.76 -7.32
CA VAL A 66 -8.72 -2.53 -6.37
C VAL A 66 -10.19 -2.56 -6.78
N ARG A 67 -10.83 -1.40 -6.99
CA ARG A 67 -12.24 -1.33 -7.37
C ARG A 67 -12.54 -2.11 -8.64
N LYS A 68 -11.69 -1.99 -9.66
CA LYS A 68 -11.84 -2.75 -10.91
C LYS A 68 -11.76 -4.25 -10.69
N LEU A 69 -10.83 -4.69 -9.83
CA LEU A 69 -10.65 -6.11 -9.55
C LEU A 69 -11.82 -6.68 -8.76
N LEU A 70 -12.30 -5.97 -7.75
CA LEU A 70 -13.42 -6.38 -6.92
C LEU A 70 -14.77 -6.32 -7.66
N ALA A 71 -14.90 -5.47 -8.67
CA ALA A 71 -16.08 -5.41 -9.53
C ALA A 71 -16.13 -6.53 -10.59
N ALA A 72 -15.04 -7.29 -10.78
CA ALA A 72 -15.01 -8.38 -11.74
C ALA A 72 -15.87 -9.57 -11.23
N PRO A 73 -16.69 -10.18 -12.09
CA PRO A 73 -17.53 -11.30 -11.69
C PRO A 73 -16.67 -12.53 -11.34
N GLY A 74 -16.96 -13.17 -10.21
CA GLY A 74 -16.31 -14.41 -9.81
C GLY A 74 -16.57 -14.80 -8.36
N PRO A 75 -16.16 -16.02 -7.94
CA PRO A 75 -16.27 -16.45 -6.55
C PRO A 75 -15.42 -15.56 -5.63
N PRO A 76 -15.93 -15.09 -4.49
CA PRO A 76 -15.21 -14.18 -3.59
C PRO A 76 -13.81 -14.66 -3.21
N ALA A 77 -13.66 -15.93 -2.84
CA ALA A 77 -12.36 -16.51 -2.45
C ALA A 77 -11.30 -16.36 -3.56
N ARG A 78 -11.67 -16.56 -4.83
CA ARG A 78 -10.75 -16.40 -5.96
C ARG A 78 -10.40 -14.93 -6.17
N THR A 79 -11.39 -14.03 -6.09
CA THR A 79 -11.18 -12.58 -6.22
C THR A 79 -10.23 -12.06 -5.15
N LEU A 80 -10.35 -12.54 -3.91
CA LEU A 80 -9.48 -12.17 -2.79
C LEU A 80 -8.04 -12.66 -2.98
N ALA A 81 -7.84 -13.88 -3.49
CA ALA A 81 -6.50 -14.39 -3.80
C ALA A 81 -5.82 -13.55 -4.91
N VAL A 82 -6.56 -13.27 -5.99
CA VAL A 82 -6.06 -12.42 -7.09
C VAL A 82 -5.76 -11.00 -6.59
N LEU A 83 -6.58 -10.47 -5.67
CA LEU A 83 -6.32 -9.17 -5.06
C LEU A 83 -4.99 -9.18 -4.30
N ALA A 84 -4.77 -10.18 -3.45
CA ALA A 84 -3.54 -10.29 -2.68
C ALA A 84 -2.31 -10.37 -3.59
N GLU A 85 -2.34 -11.24 -4.61
CA GLU A 85 -1.27 -11.37 -5.60
C GLU A 85 -1.01 -10.06 -6.36
N TRP A 86 -2.08 -9.38 -6.78
CA TRP A 86 -1.99 -8.10 -7.49
C TRP A 86 -1.36 -7.01 -6.61
N ILE A 87 -1.71 -6.95 -5.31
CA ILE A 87 -1.12 -6.02 -4.35
C ILE A 87 0.39 -6.27 -4.24
N VAL A 88 0.80 -7.53 -4.04
CA VAL A 88 2.22 -7.91 -3.90
C VAL A 88 3.01 -7.52 -5.17
N ALA A 89 2.53 -7.93 -6.34
CA ALA A 89 3.18 -7.64 -7.61
C ALA A 89 3.30 -6.13 -7.87
N ARG A 90 2.23 -5.38 -7.59
CA ARG A 90 2.20 -3.94 -7.81
C ARG A 90 3.10 -3.18 -6.83
N ALA A 91 3.16 -3.60 -5.57
CA ALA A 91 4.08 -3.02 -4.59
C ALA A 91 5.54 -3.30 -4.96
N ALA A 92 5.87 -4.50 -5.46
CA ALA A 92 7.21 -4.83 -5.93
C ALA A 92 7.64 -3.95 -7.12
N ALA A 93 6.74 -3.69 -8.07
CA ALA A 93 7.02 -2.88 -9.25
C ALA A 93 7.04 -1.36 -8.99
N ARG A 94 6.47 -0.89 -7.87
CA ARG A 94 6.24 0.55 -7.62
C ARG A 94 6.72 0.96 -6.22
N PRO A 95 7.98 1.42 -6.09
CA PRO A 95 8.57 1.76 -4.79
C PRO A 95 7.79 2.80 -3.97
N VAL A 96 7.21 3.82 -4.62
CA VAL A 96 6.38 4.84 -3.94
C VAL A 96 5.10 4.22 -3.37
N LEU A 97 4.47 3.31 -4.11
CA LEU A 97 3.29 2.58 -3.63
C LEU A 97 3.65 1.63 -2.48
N ARG A 98 4.78 0.91 -2.58
CA ARG A 98 5.29 0.07 -1.49
C ARG A 98 5.48 0.87 -0.21
N ALA A 99 6.15 2.01 -0.28
CA ALA A 99 6.37 2.88 0.87
C ALA A 99 5.05 3.41 1.45
N LEU A 100 4.10 3.80 0.58
CA LEU A 100 2.77 4.23 0.99
C LEU A 100 1.99 3.12 1.71
N LEU A 101 2.02 1.89 1.21
CA LEU A 101 1.29 0.75 1.76
C LEU A 101 1.88 0.22 3.08
N THR A 102 3.18 0.40 3.28
CA THR A 102 3.91 -0.17 4.43
C THR A 102 4.33 0.88 5.47
N GLY A 103 4.27 2.16 5.11
CA GLY A 103 4.87 3.25 5.90
C GLY A 103 6.39 3.29 5.85
N ALA A 104 7.06 2.36 5.14
CA ALA A 104 8.51 2.28 5.07
C ALA A 104 9.06 3.19 3.96
N TRP A 105 9.35 4.44 4.32
CA TRP A 105 9.97 5.43 3.43
C TRP A 105 11.49 5.39 3.55
N ASP A 106 12.19 5.31 2.42
CA ASP A 106 13.65 5.44 2.35
C ASP A 106 14.10 6.83 1.84
N ALA A 107 15.40 7.11 1.93
CA ALA A 107 15.98 8.40 1.51
C ALA A 107 15.92 8.66 -0.01
N ARG A 108 15.65 7.64 -0.83
CA ARG A 108 15.48 7.80 -2.29
C ARG A 108 14.07 8.24 -2.64
N LEU A 109 13.08 7.96 -1.80
CA LEU A 109 11.68 8.24 -2.09
C LEU A 109 11.22 9.63 -1.59
N PRO A 110 10.19 10.20 -2.23
CA PRO A 110 9.56 11.44 -1.78
C PRO A 110 8.68 11.17 -0.57
N ALA A 111 9.26 11.12 0.63
CA ALA A 111 8.50 11.05 1.87
C ALA A 111 7.59 12.30 1.97
N PRO A 112 6.25 12.14 1.86
CA PRO A 112 5.33 13.25 1.76
C PRO A 112 5.22 13.92 3.13
N ARG A 113 5.70 15.15 3.23
CA ARG A 113 5.51 15.97 4.43
C ARG A 113 4.12 16.59 4.41
N PRO A 114 3.36 16.53 5.52
CA PRO A 114 2.09 17.24 5.64
C PRO A 114 2.27 18.73 5.29
N ALA A 115 1.22 19.35 4.77
CA ALA A 115 1.19 20.81 4.68
C ALA A 115 1.36 21.40 6.10
N ARG A 116 2.01 22.56 6.20
CA ARG A 116 2.22 23.21 7.50
C ARG A 116 0.86 23.43 8.18
N PRO A 117 0.69 23.04 9.45
CA PRO A 117 -0.51 23.38 10.20
C PRO A 117 -0.78 24.89 10.15
N GLY A 118 -2.03 25.29 9.88
CA GLY A 118 -2.40 26.70 9.74
C GLY A 118 -2.01 27.38 8.42
N ALA A 119 -1.40 26.66 7.47
CA ALA A 119 -1.18 27.20 6.13
C ALA A 119 -2.53 27.52 5.47
N ARG A 120 -2.56 28.65 4.74
CA ARG A 120 -3.74 28.99 3.93
C ARG A 120 -3.97 27.88 2.90
N PRO A 121 -5.21 27.38 2.74
CA PRO A 121 -5.52 26.39 1.72
C PRO A 121 -5.04 26.88 0.35
N ALA A 122 -4.39 26.01 -0.41
CA ALA A 122 -3.95 26.34 -1.76
C ALA A 122 -5.14 26.82 -2.62
N ALA A 123 -4.91 27.75 -3.55
CA ALA A 123 -5.98 28.22 -4.45
C ALA A 123 -6.40 27.13 -5.46
N VAL A 124 -5.45 26.30 -5.88
CA VAL A 124 -5.65 25.23 -6.86
C VAL A 124 -6.27 24.00 -6.17
N PRO A 125 -7.44 23.49 -6.62
CA PRO A 125 -8.11 22.35 -5.99
C PRO A 125 -7.24 21.10 -5.88
N ALA A 126 -6.46 20.81 -6.91
CA ALA A 126 -5.58 19.66 -6.92
C ALA A 126 -4.40 19.78 -5.95
N GLN A 127 -3.93 21.01 -5.66
CA GLN A 127 -2.96 21.27 -4.60
C GLN A 127 -3.61 21.09 -3.22
N ARG A 128 -4.81 21.63 -2.99
CA ARG A 128 -5.53 21.43 -1.73
C ARG A 128 -5.73 19.95 -1.42
N ARG A 129 -6.12 19.16 -2.42
CA ARG A 129 -6.27 17.71 -2.27
C ARG A 129 -4.94 17.03 -1.93
N ALA A 130 -3.84 17.46 -2.53
CA ALA A 130 -2.51 16.96 -2.19
C ALA A 130 -2.09 17.40 -0.78
N ASP A 131 -2.40 18.62 -0.36
CA ASP A 131 -2.07 19.19 0.96
C ASP A 131 -2.77 18.50 2.13
N ALA A 132 -3.93 17.89 1.89
CA ALA A 132 -4.57 16.98 2.84
C ALA A 132 -3.70 15.75 3.18
N GLY A 133 -2.64 15.51 2.40
CA GLY A 133 -1.75 14.38 2.55
C GLY A 133 -2.25 13.13 1.82
N PRO A 134 -1.37 12.13 1.66
CA PRO A 134 -1.80 10.80 1.30
C PRO A 134 -2.41 10.09 2.51
N PRO A 135 -3.29 9.10 2.28
CA PRO A 135 -3.82 8.28 3.37
C PRO A 135 -2.69 7.51 4.07
N ALA A 136 -2.84 7.31 5.38
CA ALA A 136 -1.96 6.42 6.14
C ALA A 136 -2.14 4.95 5.69
N PRO A 137 -1.17 4.06 5.96
CA PRO A 137 -1.30 2.64 5.61
C PRO A 137 -2.61 2.00 6.09
N GLY A 138 -3.00 2.25 7.35
CA GLY A 138 -4.25 1.73 7.92
C GLY A 138 -5.51 2.28 7.22
N GLU A 139 -5.48 3.54 6.81
CA GLU A 139 -6.57 4.17 6.05
C GLU A 139 -6.70 3.57 4.65
N LEU A 140 -5.59 3.20 4.01
CA LEU A 140 -5.61 2.50 2.72
C LEU A 140 -6.16 1.08 2.83
N VAL A 141 -5.83 0.37 3.91
CA VAL A 141 -6.41 -0.94 4.19
C VAL A 141 -7.93 -0.81 4.36
N ALA A 142 -8.37 0.14 5.20
CA ALA A 142 -9.79 0.41 5.41
C ALA A 142 -10.51 0.81 4.11
N ALA A 143 -9.91 1.69 3.31
CA ALA A 143 -10.45 2.10 2.01
C ALA A 143 -10.51 0.94 1.00
N THR A 144 -9.58 0.00 1.08
CA THR A 144 -9.59 -1.22 0.23
C THR A 144 -10.73 -2.15 0.64
N ALA A 145 -10.88 -2.41 1.94
CA ALA A 145 -11.97 -3.22 2.47
C ALA A 145 -13.35 -2.60 2.14
N ALA A 146 -13.48 -1.28 2.22
CA ALA A 146 -14.70 -0.55 1.85
C ALA A 146 -15.06 -0.61 0.36
N CYS A 147 -14.17 -1.10 -0.51
CA CYS A 147 -14.49 -1.35 -1.92
C CYS A 147 -15.13 -2.73 -2.14
N ALA A 148 -15.11 -3.61 -1.14
CA ALA A 148 -15.75 -4.92 -1.19
C ALA A 148 -17.25 -4.83 -0.84
N ASP A 149 -17.99 -5.85 -1.26
CA ASP A 149 -19.36 -6.06 -0.76
C ASP A 149 -19.33 -6.38 0.75
N GLU A 150 -20.36 -5.96 1.47
CA GLU A 150 -20.45 -6.14 2.92
C GLU A 150 -20.32 -7.61 3.35
N SER A 151 -20.82 -8.54 2.51
CA SER A 151 -20.80 -9.98 2.81
C SER A 151 -19.41 -10.59 2.92
N TRP A 152 -18.36 -9.94 2.39
CA TRP A 152 -16.97 -10.43 2.48
C TRP A 152 -15.93 -9.33 2.71
N ALA A 153 -16.33 -8.15 3.21
CA ALA A 153 -15.43 -7.05 3.56
C ALA A 153 -14.30 -7.47 4.53
N THR A 154 -14.62 -8.30 5.54
CA THR A 154 -13.62 -8.87 6.46
C THR A 154 -12.60 -9.75 5.74
N GLY A 155 -13.04 -10.53 4.75
CA GLY A 155 -12.14 -11.34 3.91
C GLY A 155 -11.23 -10.47 3.04
N CYS A 156 -11.74 -9.35 2.53
CA CYS A 156 -10.96 -8.35 1.81
C CYS A 156 -9.87 -7.74 2.71
N GLU A 157 -10.24 -7.31 3.92
CA GLU A 157 -9.27 -6.78 4.88
C GLU A 157 -8.17 -7.80 5.20
N LEU A 158 -8.54 -9.06 5.46
CA LEU A 158 -7.58 -10.12 5.75
C LEU A 158 -6.64 -10.38 4.57
N ALA A 159 -7.16 -10.47 3.34
CA ALA A 159 -6.36 -10.66 2.14
C ALA A 159 -5.35 -9.52 1.93
N VAL A 160 -5.76 -8.27 2.17
CA VAL A 160 -4.86 -7.11 2.11
C VAL A 160 -3.77 -7.22 3.18
N ARG A 161 -4.11 -7.53 4.43
CA ARG A 161 -3.13 -7.67 5.52
C ARG A 161 -2.10 -8.77 5.23
N ILE A 162 -2.53 -9.91 4.69
CA ILE A 162 -1.65 -11.00 4.26
C ILE A 162 -0.74 -10.54 3.13
N ALA A 163 -1.29 -9.85 2.12
CA ALA A 163 -0.49 -9.30 1.03
C ALA A 163 0.57 -8.30 1.53
N LEU A 164 0.20 -7.41 2.45
CA LEU A 164 1.12 -6.45 3.07
C LEU A 164 2.20 -7.14 3.91
N SER A 165 1.84 -8.20 4.65
CA SER A 165 2.80 -9.04 5.35
C SER A 165 3.83 -9.63 4.37
N HIS A 166 3.37 -10.15 3.23
CA HIS A 166 4.24 -10.64 2.16
C HIS A 166 5.14 -9.57 1.54
N VAL A 167 4.63 -8.33 1.41
CA VAL A 167 5.42 -7.20 0.89
C VAL A 167 6.54 -6.84 1.86
N VAL A 168 6.25 -6.81 3.17
CA VAL A 168 7.23 -6.46 4.22
C VAL A 168 8.23 -7.60 4.46
N ALA A 169 7.76 -8.84 4.49
CA ALA A 169 8.54 -10.05 4.68
C ALA A 169 8.45 -10.93 3.42
N PRO A 170 9.16 -10.59 2.34
CA PRO A 170 9.15 -11.39 1.13
C PRO A 170 9.76 -12.78 1.39
N PRO A 171 9.29 -13.81 0.68
CA PRO A 171 9.84 -15.16 0.85
C PRO A 171 11.33 -15.15 0.51
N VAL A 172 12.13 -15.79 1.35
CA VAL A 172 13.54 -16.03 1.05
C VAL A 172 13.56 -16.99 -0.15
N PRO A 173 14.21 -16.65 -1.28
CA PRO A 173 14.30 -17.56 -2.41
C PRO A 173 15.02 -18.83 -1.93
N TYR A 174 14.31 -19.96 -1.91
CA TYR A 174 14.92 -21.27 -1.70
C TYR A 174 15.78 -21.59 -2.93
N GLY A 175 17.03 -21.13 -2.94
CA GLY A 175 18.02 -21.46 -3.96
C GLY A 175 18.80 -22.70 -3.57
N GLY A 176 18.54 -23.82 -4.27
CA GLY A 176 19.41 -24.99 -4.52
C GLY A 176 20.43 -25.44 -3.45
N THR A 177 20.31 -26.72 -3.07
CA THR A 177 21.24 -27.56 -2.25
C THR A 177 21.32 -27.26 -0.75
N ALA A 178 20.25 -27.61 -0.03
CA ALA A 178 20.39 -28.23 1.28
C ALA A 178 19.52 -29.48 1.30
N ALA A 179 19.99 -30.54 0.65
CA ALA A 179 19.63 -31.87 1.12
C ALA A 179 20.16 -31.97 2.55
N GLY A 180 19.25 -32.09 3.53
CA GLY A 180 19.60 -32.57 4.86
C GLY A 180 19.97 -31.57 5.96
N ALA A 181 19.58 -30.29 5.87
CA ALA A 181 19.52 -29.46 7.08
C ALA A 181 18.07 -29.43 7.58
N GLN A 182 17.67 -30.49 8.27
CA GLN A 182 16.63 -30.34 9.29
C GLN A 182 17.08 -29.17 10.18
N CYS A 183 16.29 -28.11 10.28
CA CYS A 183 16.40 -27.23 11.42
C CYS A 183 16.24 -28.15 12.64
N ALA A 184 17.32 -28.41 13.36
CA ALA A 184 17.20 -29.00 14.68
C ALA A 184 16.26 -28.07 15.46
N GLU A 185 15.11 -28.59 15.87
CA GLU A 185 14.22 -27.87 16.77
C GLU A 185 15.08 -27.45 17.97
N PRO A 186 15.15 -26.16 18.32
CA PRO A 186 15.70 -25.82 19.62
C PRO A 186 14.85 -26.54 20.66
N GLU A 187 15.46 -27.41 21.48
CA GLU A 187 14.80 -28.15 22.58
C GLU A 187 14.11 -27.23 23.62
N SER A 188 14.14 -25.91 23.39
CA SER A 188 13.44 -24.88 24.13
C SER A 188 12.93 -23.80 23.18
N TRP A 189 11.98 -24.13 22.30
CA TRP A 189 11.05 -23.12 21.81
C TRP A 189 10.03 -22.88 22.94
N SER A 190 10.22 -21.86 23.77
CA SER A 190 9.12 -21.28 24.56
C SER A 190 8.41 -20.29 23.64
N PRO A 191 7.24 -20.62 23.08
CA PRO A 191 6.68 -19.77 22.06
C PRO A 191 5.95 -18.60 22.74
N MET A 192 5.93 -17.43 22.09
CA MET A 192 5.11 -16.25 22.46
C MET A 192 3.58 -16.54 22.44
N THR A 193 3.20 -17.81 22.27
CA THR A 193 1.87 -18.40 22.10
C THR A 193 0.86 -18.19 23.22
N PRO A 194 1.18 -17.97 24.52
CA PRO A 194 0.12 -17.83 25.52
C PRO A 194 -0.80 -16.64 25.25
N ALA A 195 -0.28 -15.55 24.68
CA ALA A 195 -1.06 -14.35 24.40
C ALA A 195 -1.92 -14.49 23.13
N ILE A 196 -1.35 -15.01 22.04
CA ILE A 196 -2.06 -15.16 20.76
C ILE A 196 -3.12 -16.28 20.86
N THR A 197 -2.79 -17.40 21.50
CA THR A 197 -3.74 -18.51 21.71
C THR A 197 -4.89 -18.11 22.62
N ARG A 198 -4.63 -17.35 23.70
CA ARG A 198 -5.71 -16.88 24.60
C ARG A 198 -6.68 -15.93 23.88
N VAL A 199 -6.20 -15.08 22.97
CA VAL A 199 -7.06 -14.20 22.16
C VAL A 199 -7.93 -15.01 21.20
N ILE A 200 -7.35 -16.01 20.54
CA ILE A 200 -8.08 -16.90 19.62
C ILE A 200 -9.12 -17.75 20.37
N GLU A 201 -8.77 -18.33 21.52
CA GLU A 201 -9.69 -19.14 22.32
C GLU A 201 -10.83 -18.32 22.96
N THR A 202 -10.58 -17.06 23.30
CA THR A 202 -11.60 -16.15 23.84
C THR A 202 -12.63 -15.76 22.76
N ILE A 203 -12.18 -15.59 21.52
CA ILE A 203 -13.04 -15.26 20.36
C ILE A 203 -13.90 -16.46 19.92
N LEU A 204 -13.37 -17.69 20.05
CA LEU A 204 -14.03 -18.91 19.58
C LEU A 204 -14.98 -19.56 20.62
N ARG A 205 -15.18 -18.97 21.80
CA ARG A 205 -16.04 -19.50 22.88
C ARG A 205 -17.51 -19.03 22.85
N VAL A 206 -18.00 -18.47 21.75
CA VAL A 206 -19.45 -18.28 21.58
C VAL A 206 -20.07 -19.63 21.16
N GLU A 207 -20.91 -20.14 22.06
CA GLU A 207 -21.45 -21.49 22.17
C GLU A 207 -22.14 -22.03 20.91
N THR A 208 -21.75 -23.24 20.49
CA THR A 208 -22.65 -24.16 19.79
C THR A 208 -22.76 -25.47 20.55
N THR A 209 -23.82 -25.52 21.36
CA THR A 209 -24.73 -26.67 21.50
C THR A 209 -24.13 -28.04 21.86
N SER A 210 -24.20 -28.36 23.15
CA SER A 210 -24.47 -29.74 23.61
C SER A 210 -25.80 -30.20 22.98
N PRO A 211 -25.88 -31.33 22.24
CA PRO A 211 -26.19 -32.58 22.93
C PRO A 211 -25.77 -33.89 22.20
N ARG A 212 -25.92 -35.01 22.94
CA ARG A 212 -25.99 -36.42 22.51
C ARG A 212 -24.67 -37.16 22.27
N LYS A 213 -24.41 -38.13 23.14
CA LYS A 213 -24.36 -39.52 22.68
C LYS A 213 -24.79 -40.50 23.77
N THR A 214 -25.77 -41.29 23.36
CA THR A 214 -26.31 -42.52 23.90
C THR A 214 -25.27 -43.64 23.99
N MET A 215 -25.54 -44.54 24.95
CA MET A 215 -25.30 -46.00 24.94
C MET A 215 -23.89 -46.53 25.22
N PRO A 216 -23.75 -47.76 25.76
CA PRO A 216 -24.74 -48.86 25.81
C PRO A 216 -25.58 -48.96 27.09
#